data_AF-A0A943MQD7-F1
#
_entry.id   AF-A0A943MQD7-F1
#
_cell.length_a   1.000
_cell.length_b   1.000
_cell.length_c   1.000
_cell.angle_alpha   90.00
_cell.angle_beta   90.00
_cell.angle_gamma   90.00
#
_symmetry.space_group_name_H-M   'P 1'
#
loop_
_entity.id
_entity.type
_entity.pdbx_description
1 polymer ?
#
loop_
_entity_poly.entity_id
_entity_poly.type
_entity_poly.pdbx_seq_one_letter_code
_entity_poly.pdbx_strand_id
1 'polypeptide(L)' 'MKSKCIKCGVIKEIACTVDGNPWCEECFDKALGPEEIIELKTGMEE' A
#
# COMPACT_ATOMS: atom_id res chain seq x y z
N MET A 1 -0.97 16.55 2.89
CA MET A 1 -0.49 16.91 4.26
C MET A 1 0.83 16.20 4.49
N LYS A 2 1.87 16.89 4.97
CA LYS A 2 3.16 16.27 5.29
C LYS A 2 3.16 15.83 6.75
N SER A 3 3.46 14.56 7.01
CA SER A 3 3.50 13.98 8.35
C SER A 3 4.58 12.90 8.43
N LYS A 4 4.93 12.51 9.66
CA LYS A 4 5.98 11.52 9.90
C LYS A 4 5.42 10.13 9.65
N CYS A 5 5.90 9.44 8.62
CA CYS A 5 5.50 8.05 8.38
C CYS A 5 5.94 7.18 9.57
N ILE A 6 5.04 6.37 10.12
CA ILE A 6 5.36 5.49 11.25
C ILE A 6 6.38 4.39 10.87
N LYS A 7 6.41 4.02 9.59
CA LYS A 7 7.17 2.86 9.12
C LYS A 7 8.61 3.18 8.76
N CYS A 8 8.85 4.29 8.05
CA CYS A 8 10.20 4.75 7.72
C CYS A 8 10.70 5.91 8.60
N GLY A 9 9.82 6.54 9.39
CA GLY A 9 10.19 7.64 10.28
C GLY A 9 10.45 8.98 9.59
N VAL A 10 10.30 9.07 8.26
CA VAL A 10 10.56 10.28 7.46
C VAL A 10 9.32 11.17 7.41
N ILE A 11 9.50 12.49 7.54
CA ILE A 11 8.44 13.48 7.32
C ILE A 11 8.27 13.66 5.82
N LYS A 12 7.19 13.08 5.27
CA LYS A 12 6.84 13.19 3.85
C LYS A 12 5.32 13.22 3.67
N GLU A 13 4.86 13.24 2.44
CA GLU A 13 3.42 13.17 2.18
C GLU A 13 2.86 11.82 2.64
N ILE A 14 1.79 11.89 3.42
CA ILE A 14 1.07 10.71 3.89
C ILE A 14 0.03 10.35 2.84
N ALA A 15 0.12 9.13 2.34
CA ALA A 15 -0.82 8.60 1.36
C ALA A 15 -2.11 8.15 2.05
N CYS A 16 -1.98 7.44 3.17
CA CYS A 16 -3.13 6.94 3.91
C CYS A 16 -2.85 6.86 5.41
N THR A 17 -3.93 6.72 6.18
CA THR A 17 -3.86 6.51 7.63
C THR A 17 -4.45 5.14 7.93
N VAL A 18 -3.63 4.18 8.36
CA VAL A 18 -4.06 2.82 8.68
C VAL A 18 -4.11 2.69 10.19
N ASP A 19 -5.30 2.43 10.74
CA ASP A 19 -5.50 2.27 12.19
C ASP A 19 -5.04 3.50 13.00
N GLY A 20 -5.27 4.71 12.46
CA GLY A 20 -4.81 5.96 13.07
C GLY A 20 -3.30 6.24 12.92
N ASN A 21 -2.55 5.35 12.25
CA ASN A 21 -1.14 5.53 11.99
C ASN A 21 -0.91 6.09 10.58
N PRO A 22 -0.09 7.14 10.40
CA PRO A 22 0.18 7.72 9.09
C PRO A 22 1.23 6.92 8.30
N TRP A 23 0.90 6.57 7.06
CA TRP A 23 1.77 5.83 6.14
C TRP A 23 2.07 6.65 4.88
N CYS A 24 3.34 6.65 4.47
CA CYS A 24 3.70 7.20 3.18
C CYS A 24 3.41 6.20 2.06
N GLU A 25 3.22 6.71 0.85
CA GLU A 25 2.92 5.93 -0.37
C GLU A 25 3.84 4.73 -0.52
N GLU A 26 5.15 4.94 -0.43
CA GLU A 26 6.18 3.90 -0.58
C GLU A 26 6.07 2.74 0.43
N CYS A 27 5.68 3.05 1.68
CA CYS A 27 5.52 2.02 2.71
C CYS A 27 4.16 1.33 2.60
N PHE A 28 3.15 2.06 2.13
CA PHE A 28 1.82 1.53 1.87
C PHE A 28 1.83 0.59 0.67
N ASP A 29 2.46 0.99 -0.43
CA ASP A 29 2.66 0.21 -1.65
C ASP A 29 3.42 -1.10 -1.36
N LYS A 30 4.52 -1.02 -0.61
CA LYS A 30 5.23 -2.21 -0.11
C LYS A 30 4.38 -3.14 0.75
N ALA A 31 3.39 -2.62 1.46
CA ALA A 31 2.54 -3.39 2.36
C ALA A 31 1.30 -3.98 1.68
N LEU A 32 0.74 -3.27 0.70
CA LEU A 32 -0.24 -3.83 -0.22
C LEU A 32 0.38 -4.94 -1.07
N GLY A 33 1.71 -4.92 -1.24
CA GLY A 33 2.42 -5.84 -2.11
C GLY A 33 2.14 -5.49 -3.57
N PRO A 34 2.95 -5.98 -4.53
CA PRO A 34 2.46 -6.01 -5.89
C PRO A 34 1.16 -6.78 -5.81
N GLU A 35 0.07 -6.19 -6.31
CA GLU A 35 -1.03 -6.99 -6.79
C GLU A 35 -0.40 -7.90 -7.83
N GLU A 36 0.09 -9.07 -7.40
CA GLU A 36 0.18 -10.22 -8.24
C GLU A 36 -1.24 -10.31 -8.74
N ILE A 37 -1.41 -9.84 -9.97
CA ILE A 37 -2.50 -10.19 -10.83
C ILE A 37 -2.48 -11.72 -10.77
N ILE A 38 -3.19 -12.27 -9.79
CA ILE A 38 -3.84 -13.55 -9.91
C ILE A 38 -4.81 -13.26 -11.04
N GLU A 39 -4.28 -13.31 -12.26
CA GLU A 39 -5.00 -13.62 -13.46
C GLU A 39 -5.68 -14.92 -13.06
N LEU A 40 -6.89 -14.74 -12.55
CA LEU A 40 -7.85 -15.78 -12.36
C LEU A 40 -7.90 -16.45 -13.71
N LYS A 41 -7.17 -17.56 -13.85
CA LYS A 41 -7.47 -18.60 -14.82
C LYS A 41 -8.86 -19.09 -14.46
N THR A 42 -9.87 -18.28 -14.78
CA THR A 42 -11.21 -18.77 -15.00
C THR A 42 -11.08 -19.52 -16.31
N GLY A 43 -10.81 -20.82 -16.16
CA GLY A 43 -11.05 -21.77 -17.24
C GLY A 43 -12.53 -21.67 -17.56
N MET A 44 -12.83 -21.02 -18.69
CA MET A 44 -14.10 -21.20 -19.37
C MET A 44 -13.80 -22.18 -20.50
N GLU A 45 -13.81 -23.47 -20.13
CA GLU A 45 -13.92 -24.56 -21.09
C GLU A 45 -15.40 -24.66 -21.46
N GLU A 46 -15.75 -24.31 -22.70
CA GLU A 46 -16.98 -24.75 -23.38
C GLU A 46 -16.73 -24.95 -24.88
#